data_AF-A0A7C8LYF8-F1
#
_entry.id   AF-A0A7C8LYF8-F1
#
_cell.length_a   1.000
_cell.length_b   1.000
_cell.length_c   1.000
_cell.angle_alpha   90.00
_cell.angle_beta   90.00
_cell.angle_gamma   90.00
#
_symmetry.space_group_name_H-M   'P 1'
#
loop_
_entity.id
_entity.type
_entity.pdbx_description
1 polymer ?
#
loop_
_entity_poly.entity_id
_entity_poly.type
_entity_poly.pdbx_seq_one_letter_code
_entity_poly.pdbx_strand_id
1 'polypeptide(L)'
;MKKVLVLFIMACATCLLTTPSSAITQQELQNSLRLHATEHLDLMCRQMPDCGGKVKTEKRPDGTWTRSYCELKKDSIKVAVHEVKNSGAYVGTIKYVKVTYEAMGRSKQEVMQQQFRVAEKNRVTKIRQYKNGHWQ
;
A
#
# COMPACT_ATOMS: atom_id res chain seq x y z
N MET A 1 -28.46 29.93 -71.38
CA MET A 1 -27.48 29.87 -70.28
C MET A 1 -28.22 29.76 -68.95
N LYS A 2 -28.31 28.55 -68.37
CA LYS A 2 -28.88 28.31 -67.03
C LYS A 2 -27.83 27.55 -66.22
N LYS A 3 -27.26 28.21 -65.21
CA LYS A 3 -26.35 27.61 -64.23
C LYS A 3 -27.21 27.01 -63.12
N VAL A 4 -27.16 25.70 -62.94
CA VAL A 4 -27.80 25.01 -61.80
C VAL A 4 -26.73 24.82 -60.74
N LEU A 5 -26.96 25.44 -59.58
CA LEU A 5 -26.11 25.38 -58.40
C LEU A 5 -26.29 24.02 -57.72
N VAL A 6 -25.22 23.23 -57.60
CA VAL A 6 -25.22 21.97 -56.86
C VAL A 6 -25.00 22.29 -55.38
N LEU A 7 -26.03 22.10 -54.54
CA LEU A 7 -25.92 22.15 -53.09
C LEU A 7 -25.27 20.84 -52.60
N PHE A 8 -24.02 20.93 -52.12
CA PHE A 8 -23.41 19.87 -51.31
C PHE A 8 -23.93 19.98 -49.87
N ILE A 9 -24.81 19.06 -49.48
CA ILE A 9 -25.18 18.86 -48.08
C ILE A 9 -24.04 18.06 -47.44
N MET A 10 -23.07 18.76 -46.86
CA MET A 10 -22.13 18.18 -45.91
C MET A 10 -22.90 17.90 -44.62
N ALA A 11 -23.45 16.69 -44.53
CA ALA A 11 -23.89 16.13 -43.27
C ALA A 11 -22.63 15.89 -42.40
N CYS A 12 -22.26 16.90 -41.60
CA CYS A 12 -21.40 16.69 -40.44
C CYS A 12 -22.16 15.77 -39.48
N ALA A 13 -22.00 14.46 -39.68
CA ALA A 13 -22.23 13.49 -38.63
C ALA A 13 -21.25 13.83 -37.51
N THR A 14 -21.71 14.62 -36.55
CA THR A 14 -21.12 14.71 -35.22
C THR A 14 -21.23 13.32 -34.62
N CYS A 15 -20.24 12.47 -34.92
CA CYS A 15 -19.89 11.35 -34.08
C CYS A 15 -19.62 11.94 -32.70
N LEU A 16 -20.65 11.94 -31.85
CA LEU A 16 -20.51 12.00 -30.42
C LEU A 16 -19.59 10.84 -30.06
N LEU A 17 -18.29 11.14 -30.00
CA LEU A 17 -17.32 10.35 -29.28
C LEU A 17 -17.80 10.34 -27.83
N THR A 18 -18.70 9.41 -27.51
CA THR A 18 -18.86 8.93 -26.16
C THR A 18 -17.52 8.31 -25.81
N THR A 19 -16.61 9.13 -25.28
CA THR A 19 -15.46 8.63 -24.55
C THR A 19 -16.03 7.63 -23.56
N PRO A 20 -15.68 6.33 -23.63
CA PRO A 20 -16.09 5.43 -22.58
C PRO A 20 -15.48 6.00 -21.31
N SER A 21 -16.33 6.48 -20.39
CA SER A 21 -15.91 6.64 -19.01
C SER A 21 -15.56 5.21 -18.59
N SER A 22 -14.27 4.89 -18.67
CA SER A 22 -13.77 3.59 -18.24
C SER A 22 -13.94 3.56 -16.73
N ALA A 23 -15.13 3.16 -16.29
CA ALA A 23 -15.41 2.94 -14.89
C ALA A 23 -14.33 1.99 -14.38
N ILE A 24 -13.54 2.45 -13.41
CA ILE A 24 -12.45 1.66 -12.86
C ILE A 24 -13.04 0.38 -12.28
N THR A 25 -12.49 -0.75 -12.71
CA THR A 25 -12.99 -2.06 -12.29
C THR A 25 -12.57 -2.34 -10.85
N GLN A 26 -13.33 -3.20 -10.18
CA GLN A 26 -12.98 -3.70 -8.85
C GLN A 26 -11.58 -4.34 -8.80
N GLN A 27 -11.16 -5.00 -9.89
CA GLN A 27 -9.84 -5.61 -9.99
C GLN A 27 -8.73 -4.55 -10.10
N GLU A 28 -8.93 -3.50 -10.89
CA GLU A 28 -7.99 -2.37 -11.00
C GLU A 28 -7.85 -1.62 -9.66
N LEU A 29 -8.96 -1.43 -8.94
CA LEU A 29 -8.94 -0.86 -7.59
C LEU A 29 -8.15 -1.75 -6.62
N GLN A 30 -8.34 -3.07 -6.65
CA GLN A 30 -7.56 -3.98 -5.80
C GLN A 30 -6.07 -3.98 -6.15
N ASN A 31 -5.73 -3.95 -7.44
CA ASN A 31 -4.35 -3.91 -7.91
C ASN A 31 -3.66 -2.60 -7.49
N SER A 32 -4.33 -1.45 -7.70
CA SER A 32 -3.81 -0.15 -7.26
C SER A 32 -3.69 -0.06 -5.73
N LEU A 33 -4.62 -0.65 -4.98
CA LEU A 33 -4.53 -0.73 -3.50
C LEU A 33 -3.35 -1.59 -3.06
N ARG A 34 -3.07 -2.71 -3.75
CA ARG A 34 -1.91 -3.56 -3.46
C ARG A 34 -0.60 -2.84 -3.74
N LEU A 35 -0.52 -2.09 -4.83
CA LEU A 35 0.64 -1.25 -5.15
C LEU A 35 0.85 -0.19 -4.05
N HIS A 36 -0.20 0.58 -3.73
CA HIS A 36 -0.18 1.56 -2.65
C HIS A 36 0.24 0.94 -1.31
N ALA A 37 -0.27 -0.24 -0.96
CA ALA A 37 0.11 -0.96 0.26
C ALA A 37 1.60 -1.29 0.28
N THR A 38 2.16 -1.73 -0.85
CA THR A 38 3.56 -2.11 -0.98
C THR A 38 4.47 -0.89 -0.80
N GLU A 39 4.18 0.20 -1.51
CA GLU A 39 4.89 1.47 -1.40
C GLU A 39 4.81 2.05 0.02
N HIS A 40 3.63 1.95 0.65
CA HIS A 40 3.44 2.42 2.02
C HIS A 40 4.28 1.62 3.02
N LEU A 41 4.34 0.29 2.90
CA LEU A 41 5.21 -0.53 3.74
C LEU A 41 6.70 -0.25 3.50
N ASP A 42 7.09 0.02 2.25
CA ASP A 42 8.44 0.44 1.90
C ASP A 42 8.82 1.75 2.60
N LEU A 43 7.94 2.75 2.53
CA LEU A 43 8.12 4.02 3.21
C LEU A 43 8.22 3.82 4.73
N MET A 44 7.31 3.04 5.31
CA MET A 44 7.34 2.71 6.74
C MET A 44 8.68 2.08 7.14
N CYS A 45 9.19 1.10 6.39
CA CYS A 45 10.46 0.47 6.74
C CYS A 45 11.67 1.39 6.60
N ARG A 46 11.63 2.34 5.65
CA ARG A 46 12.67 3.37 5.55
C ARG A 46 12.64 4.33 6.75
N GLN A 47 11.47 4.65 7.27
CA GLN A 47 11.30 5.60 8.38
C GLN A 47 11.53 4.97 9.76
N MET A 48 11.21 3.68 9.92
CA MET A 48 11.41 2.99 11.19
C MET A 48 12.92 2.79 11.47
N PRO A 49 13.36 3.02 12.72
CA PRO A 49 14.77 2.86 13.10
C PRO A 49 15.22 1.40 13.16
N ASP A 50 14.27 0.46 13.25
CA ASP A 50 14.46 -0.97 13.44
C ASP A 50 13.81 -1.80 12.32
N CYS A 51 13.44 -1.22 11.17
CA CYS A 51 12.99 -1.98 9.99
C CYS A 51 13.96 -1.84 8.81
N GLY A 52 13.77 -2.68 7.79
CA GLY A 52 14.48 -2.56 6.50
C GLY A 52 15.94 -2.95 6.59
N GLY A 53 16.25 -3.96 7.41
CA GLY A 53 17.63 -4.41 7.67
C GLY A 53 18.35 -3.64 8.77
N LYS A 54 17.71 -2.64 9.39
CA LYS A 54 18.27 -1.90 10.52
C LYS A 54 18.02 -2.65 11.82
N VAL A 55 19.05 -2.76 12.65
CA VAL A 55 18.98 -3.35 13.99
C VAL A 55 19.16 -2.25 15.03
N LYS A 56 18.19 -2.11 15.92
CA LYS A 56 18.30 -1.25 17.10
C LYS A 56 18.97 -2.03 18.21
N THR A 57 19.96 -1.44 18.86
CA THR A 57 20.61 -2.02 20.05
C THR A 57 20.50 -1.03 21.20
N GLU A 58 19.91 -1.45 22.32
CA GLU A 58 19.70 -0.57 23.47
C GLU A 58 19.80 -1.31 24.80
N LYS A 59 20.09 -0.56 25.86
CA LYS A 59 20.08 -1.05 27.24
C LYS A 59 18.68 -0.83 27.82
N ARG A 60 18.07 -1.88 28.34
CA ARG A 60 16.77 -1.85 29.01
C ARG A 60 16.90 -1.31 30.44
N PRO A 61 15.80 -0.82 31.05
CA PRO A 61 15.80 -0.33 32.43
C PRO A 61 16.23 -1.38 33.47
N ASP A 62 16.02 -2.66 33.19
CA ASP A 62 16.43 -3.79 34.02
C ASP A 62 17.96 -4.08 33.96
N GLY A 63 18.71 -3.28 33.21
CA GLY A 63 20.15 -3.42 33.04
C GLY A 63 20.58 -4.36 31.90
N THR A 64 19.65 -5.12 31.32
CA THR A 64 19.92 -6.01 30.18
C THR A 64 20.10 -5.22 28.89
N TRP A 65 20.76 -5.84 27.91
CA TRP A 65 20.90 -5.32 26.56
C TRP A 65 20.00 -6.09 25.61
N THR A 66 19.39 -5.37 24.67
CA THR A 66 18.54 -5.95 23.63
C THR A 66 19.01 -5.48 22.27
N ARG A 67 19.00 -6.40 21.31
CA ARG A 67 19.01 -6.09 19.88
C ARG A 67 17.66 -6.45 19.32
N SER A 68 17.06 -5.54 18.58
CA SER A 68 15.78 -5.77 17.93
C SER A 68 15.77 -5.27 16.50
N TYR A 69 15.00 -5.97 15.67
CA TYR A 69 14.59 -5.47 14.37
C TYR A 69 13.20 -6.00 14.07
N CYS A 70 12.51 -5.37 13.15
CA CYS A 70 11.20 -5.79 12.69
C CYS A 70 11.16 -5.94 11.17
N GLU A 71 10.31 -6.84 10.73
CA GLU A 71 10.02 -7.11 9.33
C GLU A 71 8.54 -6.88 9.06
N LEU A 72 8.25 -6.04 8.07
CA LEU A 72 6.90 -5.94 7.50
C LEU A 72 6.83 -6.90 6.32
N LYS A 73 6.14 -8.03 6.51
CA LYS A 73 6.08 -9.14 5.54
C LYS A 73 5.23 -8.74 4.32
N LYS A 74 5.88 -8.28 3.25
CA LYS A 74 5.21 -7.82 2.02
C LYS A 74 4.48 -8.94 1.27
N ASP A 75 5.03 -10.14 1.30
CA ASP A 75 4.42 -11.37 0.78
C ASP A 75 3.10 -11.73 1.49
N SER A 76 2.87 -11.21 2.70
CA SER A 76 1.64 -11.40 3.45
C SER A 76 0.54 -10.38 3.17
N ILE A 77 0.78 -9.40 2.27
CA ILE A 77 -0.20 -8.36 1.96
C ILE A 77 -1.47 -8.96 1.36
N LYS A 78 -2.59 -8.73 2.04
CA LYS A 78 -3.94 -8.99 1.55
C LYS A 78 -4.69 -7.68 1.46
N VAL A 79 -5.37 -7.47 0.33
CA VAL A 79 -6.17 -6.28 0.09
C VAL A 79 -7.62 -6.66 -0.18
N ALA A 80 -8.54 -5.79 0.22
CA ALA A 80 -9.96 -5.89 -0.11
C ALA A 80 -10.49 -4.48 -0.39
N VAL A 81 -11.38 -4.34 -1.37
CA VAL A 81 -12.00 -3.06 -1.72
C VAL A 81 -13.51 -3.20 -1.55
N HIS A 82 -14.13 -2.20 -0.94
CA HIS A 82 -15.57 -2.12 -0.74
C HIS A 82 -16.06 -0.78 -1.27
N GLU A 83 -17.09 -0.81 -2.12
CA GLU A 83 -17.81 0.40 -2.50
C GLU A 83 -18.72 0.82 -1.32
N VAL A 84 -18.69 2.11 -1.02
CA VAL A 84 -19.57 2.72 -0.03
C VAL A 84 -20.91 2.96 -0.69
N LYS A 85 -21.95 2.33 -0.12
CA LYS A 85 -23.32 2.42 -0.64
C LYS A 85 -23.71 3.87 -0.90
N ASN A 86 -24.24 4.12 -2.09
CA ASN A 86 -24.85 5.39 -2.51
C ASN A 86 -23.92 6.61 -2.57
N SER A 87 -22.59 6.44 -2.53
CA SER A 87 -21.64 7.56 -2.67
C SER A 87 -20.67 7.43 -3.84
N GLY A 88 -20.54 6.24 -4.44
CA GLY A 88 -19.51 5.96 -5.45
C GLY A 88 -18.08 6.01 -4.90
N ALA A 89 -17.90 6.15 -3.58
CA ALA A 89 -16.61 6.14 -2.92
C ALA A 89 -16.15 4.70 -2.65
N TYR A 90 -14.84 4.46 -2.67
CA TYR A 90 -14.27 3.15 -2.35
C TYR A 90 -13.45 3.20 -1.06
N VAL A 91 -13.54 2.15 -0.27
CA VAL A 91 -12.74 1.92 0.92
C VAL A 91 -11.93 0.64 0.74
N GLY A 92 -10.62 0.78 0.94
CA GLY A 92 -9.65 -0.29 0.89
C GLY A 92 -9.29 -0.77 2.29
N THR A 93 -9.20 -2.08 2.47
CA THR A 93 -8.57 -2.69 3.64
C THR A 93 -7.28 -3.34 3.23
N ILE A 94 -6.18 -3.01 3.92
CA ILE A 94 -4.86 -3.62 3.76
C ILE A 94 -4.56 -4.42 5.02
N LYS A 95 -4.21 -5.69 4.87
CA LYS A 95 -3.78 -6.57 5.97
C LYS A 95 -2.38 -7.09 5.67
N TYR A 96 -1.50 -7.08 6.66
CA TYR A 96 -0.16 -7.65 6.54
C TYR A 96 0.34 -8.13 7.91
N VAL A 97 1.43 -8.88 7.93
CA VAL A 97 2.08 -9.38 9.14
C VAL A 97 3.31 -8.51 9.45
N LYS A 98 3.40 -8.04 10.69
CA LYS A 98 4.62 -7.49 11.29
C LYS A 98 5.23 -8.56 12.19
N VAL A 99 6.52 -8.82 12.04
CA VAL A 99 7.28 -9.70 12.94
C VAL A 99 8.38 -8.88 13.61
N THR A 100 8.48 -8.95 14.92
CA THR A 100 9.57 -8.36 15.69
C THR A 100 10.49 -9.48 16.15
N TYR A 101 11.78 -9.32 15.91
CA TYR A 101 12.80 -10.25 16.36
C TYR A 101 13.66 -9.58 17.42
N GLU A 102 14.02 -10.34 18.45
CA GLU A 102 14.85 -9.86 19.55
C GLU A 102 15.95 -10.86 19.91
N ALA A 103 17.08 -10.31 20.36
CA ALA A 103 18.12 -11.02 21.08
C ALA A 103 18.41 -10.25 22.37
N MET A 104 18.67 -10.96 23.47
CA MET A 104 18.91 -10.36 24.79
C MET A 104 20.21 -10.88 25.40
N GLY A 105 20.89 -10.03 26.17
CA GLY A 105 22.09 -10.40 26.94
C GLY A 105 22.30 -9.48 28.14
N ARG A 106 23.16 -9.86 29.09
CA ARG A 106 23.49 -9.04 30.26
C ARG A 106 24.47 -7.92 29.93
N SER A 107 25.23 -8.07 28.84
CA SER A 107 26.15 -7.05 28.33
C SER A 107 25.94 -6.76 26.85
N LYS A 108 26.50 -5.63 26.39
CA LYS A 108 26.46 -5.27 24.97
C LYS A 108 27.19 -6.32 24.11
N GLN A 109 28.32 -6.84 24.58
CA GLN A 109 29.11 -7.85 23.88
C GLN A 109 28.35 -9.17 23.75
N GLU A 110 27.71 -9.60 24.86
CA GLU A 110 26.92 -10.82 24.88
C GLU A 110 25.76 -10.76 23.89
N VAL A 111 24.96 -9.69 23.90
CA VAL A 111 23.80 -9.59 23.01
C VAL A 111 24.19 -9.58 21.52
N MET A 112 25.39 -9.09 21.18
CA MET A 112 25.90 -9.09 19.81
C MET A 112 26.17 -10.50 19.27
N GLN A 113 26.44 -11.47 20.14
CA GLN A 113 26.68 -12.87 19.78
C GLN A 113 25.41 -13.73 19.81
N GLN A 114 24.33 -13.23 20.42
CA GLN A 114 23.07 -13.95 20.53
C GLN A 114 22.31 -13.99 19.21
N GLN A 115 21.65 -15.13 18.95
CA GLN A 115 20.76 -15.29 17.82
C GLN A 115 19.43 -14.56 18.07
N PHE A 116 18.91 -13.93 17.02
CA PHE A 116 17.58 -13.35 17.06
C PHE A 116 16.50 -14.43 17.12
N ARG A 117 15.47 -14.18 17.92
CA ARG A 117 14.27 -15.01 18.03
C ARG A 117 13.04 -14.18 17.75
N VAL A 118 11.96 -14.81 17.29
CA VAL A 118 10.67 -14.12 17.15
C VAL A 118 10.16 -13.75 18.53
N ALA A 119 10.09 -12.45 18.81
CA ALA A 119 9.50 -11.93 20.05
C ALA A 119 8.01 -11.65 19.88
N GLU A 120 7.62 -11.15 18.71
CA GLU A 120 6.24 -10.74 18.46
C GLU A 120 5.84 -11.00 17.00
N LYS A 121 4.59 -11.40 16.78
CA LYS A 121 4.01 -11.57 15.45
C LYS A 121 2.59 -11.04 15.42
N ASN A 122 2.39 -9.90 14.76
CA ASN A 122 1.13 -9.19 14.72
C ASN A 122 0.53 -9.15 13.32
N ARG A 123 -0.79 -9.32 13.24
CA ARG A 123 -1.56 -8.96 12.04
C ARG A 123 -1.96 -7.50 12.14
N VAL A 124 -1.51 -6.69 11.20
CA VAL A 124 -1.83 -5.28 11.11
C VAL A 124 -2.93 -5.10 10.06
N THR A 125 -3.95 -4.32 10.40
CA THR A 125 -5.00 -3.89 9.47
C THR A 125 -4.94 -2.37 9.31
N LYS A 126 -4.98 -1.89 8.07
CA LYS A 126 -5.09 -0.48 7.72
C LYS A 126 -6.29 -0.28 6.81
N ILE A 127 -6.97 0.84 6.98
CA ILE A 127 -8.09 1.26 6.13
C ILE A 127 -7.63 2.47 5.34
N ARG A 128 -7.98 2.51 4.05
CA ARG A 128 -7.67 3.58 3.10
C ARG A 128 -8.92 4.00 2.36
N GLN A 129 -9.02 5.27 2.01
CA GLN A 129 -10.11 5.78 1.19
C GLN A 129 -9.59 6.06 -0.22
N TYR A 130 -10.37 5.71 -1.23
CA TYR A 130 -10.09 6.10 -2.61
C TYR A 130 -10.76 7.44 -2.88
N LYS A 131 -9.96 8.48 -3.12
CA LYS A 131 -10.43 9.84 -3.40
C LYS A 131 -9.65 10.39 -4.56
N ASN A 132 -10.32 11.07 -5.50
CA ASN A 132 -9.69 11.78 -6.61
C ASN A 132 -8.65 10.92 -7.36
N GLY A 133 -8.97 9.64 -7.60
CA GLY A 133 -8.11 8.71 -8.33
C GLY A 133 -6.97 8.06 -7.54
N HIS A 134 -6.84 8.30 -6.22
CA HIS A 134 -5.74 7.76 -5.41
C HIS A 134 -6.17 7.31 -4.01
N TRP A 135 -5.35 6.45 -3.40
CA TRP A 135 -5.54 5.94 -2.04
C TRP A 135 -4.93 6.88 -1.00
N GLN A 136 -5.70 7.22 0.04
CA GLN A 136 -5.31 8.06 1.19
C GLN A 136 -5.54 7.31 2.50
#